data_AF-A0AAV2JCB4-F1
#
_entry.id   AF-A0AAV2JCB4-F1
#
_cell.length_a   1.000
_cell.length_b   1.000
_cell.length_c   1.000
_cell.angle_alpha   90.00
_cell.angle_beta   90.00
_cell.angle_gamma   90.00
#
_symmetry.space_group_name_H-M   'P 1'
#
loop_
_entity.id
_entity.type
_entity.pdbx_description
1 polymer ?
#
loop_
_entity_poly.entity_id
_entity_poly.type
_entity_poly.pdbx_seq_one_letter_code
_entity_poly.pdbx_strand_id
1 'polypeptide(L)'
;MISGMYLGEIVRLLLVRMAQDGLLFQGQVSDQLQTPGAFTTSFISEVEEEGSGPQHTERILTGLSLRWSAVDLRAVCLVCDAVSSRAARLCAAALAAVANRIRTNRGLQQFQTTVAVDGTVYKKHPNFKAELQDVVQDLAPQCTLDFLVSVDGSGKGAAMVTAVAQRNAAQSHLIDDEEDEDQDQN
;
A
#
# COMPACT_ATOMS: atom_id res chain seq x y z
N MET A 1 2.23 1.71 -9.63
CA MET A 1 1.45 0.46 -9.68
C MET A 1 0.86 0.01 -8.33
N ILE A 2 1.43 0.38 -7.18
CA ILE A 2 0.93 -0.03 -5.84
C ILE A 2 0.51 1.17 -4.96
N SER A 3 1.36 2.19 -4.84
CA SER A 3 1.13 3.32 -3.91
C SER A 3 -0.17 4.08 -4.19
N GLY A 4 -0.84 4.48 -3.11
CA GLY A 4 -2.07 5.27 -3.13
C GLY A 4 -1.93 6.67 -3.70
N MET A 5 -0.74 7.19 -3.96
CA MET A 5 -0.59 8.41 -4.76
C MET A 5 -1.02 8.20 -6.22
N TYR A 6 -0.92 6.97 -6.72
CA TYR A 6 -1.05 6.67 -8.15
C TYR A 6 -2.28 5.83 -8.50
N LEU A 7 -2.89 5.12 -7.56
CA LEU A 7 -4.02 4.22 -7.87
C LEU A 7 -5.20 4.99 -8.46
N GLY A 8 -5.58 6.11 -7.84
CA GLY A 8 -6.64 6.97 -8.37
C GLY A 8 -6.35 7.47 -9.79
N GLU A 9 -5.12 7.86 -10.09
CA GLU A 9 -4.74 8.31 -11.43
C GLU A 9 -4.77 7.19 -12.47
N ILE A 10 -4.40 5.96 -12.08
CA ILE A 10 -4.54 4.79 -12.96
C ILE A 10 -6.02 4.54 -13.29
N VAL A 11 -6.90 4.60 -12.29
CA VAL A 11 -8.35 4.50 -12.50
C VAL A 11 -8.84 5.61 -13.43
N ARG A 12 -8.46 6.86 -13.18
CA ARG A 12 -8.84 8.01 -14.02
C ARG A 12 -8.47 7.80 -15.48
N LEU A 13 -7.23 7.40 -15.75
CA LEU A 13 -6.73 7.17 -17.10
C LEU A 13 -7.51 6.05 -17.82
N LEU A 14 -7.84 4.97 -17.10
CA LEU A 14 -8.70 3.90 -17.63
C LEU A 14 -10.10 4.42 -17.96
N LEU A 15 -10.72 5.20 -17.06
CA LEU A 15 -12.05 5.77 -17.29
C LEU A 15 -12.07 6.73 -18.48
N VAL A 16 -11.07 7.60 -18.61
CA VAL A 16 -10.93 8.48 -19.78
C VAL A 16 -10.81 7.67 -21.05
N ARG A 17 -9.96 6.63 -21.06
CA ARG A 17 -9.78 5.79 -22.24
C ARG A 17 -11.05 5.05 -22.63
N MET A 18 -11.72 4.43 -21.66
CA MET A 18 -12.98 3.71 -21.90
C MET A 18 -14.09 4.65 -22.39
N ALA A 19 -14.15 5.88 -21.88
CA ALA A 19 -15.08 6.89 -22.36
C ALA A 19 -14.75 7.32 -23.80
N GLN A 20 -13.47 7.57 -24.13
CA GLN A 20 -13.06 7.91 -25.50
C GLN A 20 -13.36 6.79 -26.51
N ASP A 21 -13.28 5.54 -26.07
CA ASP A 21 -13.63 4.36 -26.87
C ASP A 21 -15.15 4.10 -26.93
N GLY A 22 -15.97 4.97 -26.34
CA GLY A 22 -17.44 4.88 -26.36
C GLY A 22 -18.04 3.82 -25.43
N LEU A 23 -17.23 3.23 -24.54
CA LEU A 23 -17.63 2.15 -23.63
C LEU A 23 -18.29 2.65 -22.34
N LEU A 24 -17.98 3.89 -21.94
CA LEU A 24 -18.54 4.55 -20.77
C LEU A 24 -19.11 5.92 -21.10
N PHE A 25 -20.04 6.37 -20.27
CA PHE A 25 -20.53 7.76 -20.24
C PHE A 25 -21.01 8.28 -21.61
N GLN A 26 -21.53 7.38 -22.46
CA GLN A 26 -21.98 7.67 -23.82
C GLN A 26 -20.90 8.34 -24.69
N GLY A 27 -19.63 8.01 -24.47
CA GLY A 27 -18.53 8.61 -25.23
C GLY A 27 -18.06 9.97 -24.72
N GLN A 28 -18.65 10.50 -23.64
CA GLN A 28 -18.38 11.84 -23.14
C GLN A 28 -17.28 11.82 -22.07
N VAL A 29 -16.36 12.78 -22.16
CA VAL A 29 -15.31 13.00 -21.16
C VAL A 29 -15.46 14.42 -20.64
N SER A 30 -15.71 14.58 -19.34
CA SER A 30 -15.78 15.90 -18.71
C SER A 30 -14.38 16.52 -18.53
N ASP A 31 -14.29 17.85 -18.49
CA ASP A 31 -13.03 18.56 -18.22
C ASP A 31 -12.42 18.17 -16.86
N GLN A 32 -13.27 17.88 -15.87
CA GLN A 32 -12.85 17.39 -14.56
C GLN A 32 -12.21 16.01 -14.66
N LEU A 33 -12.80 15.06 -15.40
CA LEU A 33 -12.21 13.74 -15.58
C LEU A 33 -10.88 13.80 -16.37
N GLN A 34 -10.70 14.78 -17.25
CA GLN A 34 -9.44 15.01 -17.96
C GLN A 34 -8.33 15.57 -17.07
N THR A 35 -8.68 16.20 -15.95
CA THR A 35 -7.71 16.83 -15.05
C THR A 35 -6.91 15.76 -14.29
N PRO A 36 -5.56 15.74 -14.40
CA PRO A 36 -4.72 14.81 -13.65
C PRO A 36 -4.96 14.89 -12.14
N GLY A 37 -5.05 13.73 -11.48
CA GLY A 37 -5.29 13.65 -10.03
C GLY A 37 -6.73 13.93 -9.60
N ALA A 38 -7.67 14.19 -10.52
CA ALA A 38 -9.07 14.44 -10.19
C ALA A 38 -9.78 13.21 -9.57
N PHE A 39 -9.31 12.00 -9.89
CA PHE A 39 -9.79 10.77 -9.25
C PHE A 39 -8.78 10.34 -8.19
N THR A 40 -9.15 10.45 -6.93
CA THR A 40 -8.25 10.16 -5.80
C THR A 40 -8.37 8.70 -5.37
N THR A 41 -7.37 8.21 -4.63
CA THR A 41 -7.43 6.86 -4.06
C THR A 41 -8.47 6.72 -2.95
N SER A 42 -8.91 7.81 -2.32
CA SER A 42 -10.04 7.74 -1.38
C SER A 42 -11.34 7.35 -2.09
N PHE A 43 -11.54 7.83 -3.33
CA PHE A 43 -12.68 7.43 -4.14
C PHE A 43 -12.69 5.93 -4.44
N ILE A 44 -11.53 5.31 -4.63
CA ILE A 44 -11.44 3.84 -4.77
C ILE A 44 -11.97 3.16 -3.50
N SER A 45 -11.51 3.59 -2.33
CA SER A 45 -11.98 3.06 -1.05
C SER A 45 -13.50 3.25 -0.83
N GLU A 46 -14.05 4.39 -1.22
CA GLU A 46 -15.50 4.68 -1.11
C GLU A 46 -16.33 3.86 -2.12
N VAL A 47 -15.85 3.68 -3.35
CA VAL A 47 -16.52 2.90 -4.40
C VAL A 47 -16.60 1.42 -4.04
N GLU A 48 -15.58 0.90 -3.36
CA GLU A 48 -15.50 -0.50 -2.94
C GLU A 48 -16.11 -0.76 -1.56
N GLU A 49 -16.70 0.25 -0.91
CA GLU A 49 -17.31 0.09 0.41
C GLU A 49 -18.57 -0.79 0.32
N GLU A 50 -18.68 -1.77 1.22
CA GLU A 50 -19.78 -2.74 1.21
C GLU A 50 -21.12 -2.05 1.56
N GLY A 51 -22.12 -2.26 0.72
CA GLY A 51 -23.47 -1.70 0.89
C GLY A 51 -23.63 -0.24 0.45
N SER A 52 -22.63 0.62 0.65
CA SER A 52 -22.66 2.05 0.29
C SER A 52 -21.98 2.39 -1.04
N GLY A 53 -21.15 1.48 -1.58
CA GLY A 53 -20.33 1.71 -2.78
C GLY A 53 -21.08 2.28 -4.00
N PRO A 54 -22.29 1.81 -4.35
CA PRO A 54 -23.08 2.39 -5.43
C PRO A 54 -23.42 3.87 -5.21
N GLN A 55 -23.88 4.26 -4.01
CA GLN A 55 -24.24 5.66 -3.74
C GLN A 55 -23.00 6.57 -3.71
N HIS A 56 -21.87 6.06 -3.21
CA HIS A 56 -20.59 6.77 -3.32
C HIS A 56 -20.18 6.99 -4.77
N THR A 57 -20.30 5.94 -5.59
CA THR A 57 -19.98 6.00 -7.03
C THR A 57 -20.83 7.05 -7.74
N GLU A 58 -22.15 7.07 -7.50
CA GLU A 58 -23.06 8.09 -8.04
C GLU A 58 -22.63 9.50 -7.68
N ARG A 59 -22.31 9.74 -6.41
CA ARG A 59 -21.83 11.05 -5.93
C ARG A 59 -20.51 11.45 -6.56
N ILE A 60 -19.56 10.53 -6.66
CA ILE A 60 -18.23 10.77 -7.23
C ILE A 60 -18.37 11.14 -8.71
N LEU A 61 -19.10 10.34 -9.51
CA LEU A 61 -19.28 10.61 -10.94
C LEU A 61 -20.06 11.91 -11.18
N THR A 62 -21.07 12.21 -10.36
CA THR A 62 -21.79 13.48 -10.40
C THR A 62 -20.87 14.65 -10.07
N GLY A 63 -20.00 14.50 -9.06
CA GLY A 63 -18.99 15.48 -8.67
C GLY A 63 -17.91 15.71 -9.72
N LEU A 64 -17.68 14.71 -10.60
CA LEU A 64 -16.84 14.80 -11.79
C LEU A 64 -17.58 15.31 -13.03
N SER A 65 -18.82 15.80 -12.87
CA SER A 65 -19.65 16.36 -13.95
C SER A 65 -19.90 15.37 -15.10
N LEU A 66 -20.01 14.07 -14.79
CA LEU A 66 -20.28 13.02 -15.76
C LEU A 66 -21.77 12.64 -15.76
N ARG A 67 -22.30 12.34 -16.94
CA ARG A 67 -23.59 11.65 -17.08
C ARG A 67 -23.32 10.15 -17.06
N TRP A 68 -23.99 9.45 -16.15
CA TRP A 68 -23.76 8.03 -15.91
C TRP A 68 -25.07 7.23 -15.99
N SER A 69 -24.94 5.97 -16.34
CA SER A 69 -25.98 4.94 -16.30
C SER A 69 -25.68 3.92 -15.21
N ALA A 70 -26.63 3.03 -14.91
CA ALA A 70 -26.40 1.93 -13.97
C ALA A 70 -25.25 0.99 -14.40
N VAL A 71 -25.02 0.85 -15.72
CA VAL A 71 -23.91 0.06 -16.26
C VAL A 71 -22.58 0.76 -16.01
N ASP A 72 -22.52 2.08 -16.17
CA ASP A 72 -21.31 2.87 -15.89
C ASP A 72 -20.89 2.75 -14.42
N LEU A 73 -21.86 2.82 -13.49
CA LEU A 73 -21.59 2.64 -12.06
C LEU A 73 -20.90 1.29 -11.79
N ARG A 74 -21.46 0.20 -12.35
CA ARG A 74 -20.88 -1.13 -12.14
C ARG A 74 -19.52 -1.27 -12.79
N ALA A 75 -19.31 -0.67 -13.95
CA ALA A 75 -18.02 -0.68 -14.63
C ALA A 75 -16.96 0.08 -13.83
N VAL A 76 -17.31 1.22 -13.23
CA VAL A 76 -16.39 1.98 -12.35
C VAL A 76 -16.01 1.15 -11.12
N CYS A 77 -16.97 0.47 -10.47
CA CYS A 77 -16.66 -0.46 -9.38
C CYS A 77 -15.67 -1.54 -9.81
N LEU A 78 -15.88 -2.15 -10.98
CA LEU A 78 -15.00 -3.21 -11.50
C LEU A 78 -13.59 -2.68 -11.82
N VAL A 79 -13.48 -1.46 -12.35
CA VAL A 79 -12.18 -0.83 -12.62
C VAL A 79 -11.44 -0.53 -11.32
N CYS A 80 -12.13 -0.01 -10.30
CA CYS A 80 -11.55 0.23 -8.97
C CYS A 80 -11.01 -1.07 -8.37
N ASP A 81 -11.86 -2.11 -8.30
CA ASP A 81 -11.53 -3.44 -7.79
C ASP A 81 -10.33 -4.04 -8.53
N ALA A 82 -10.35 -4.04 -9.87
CA ALA A 82 -9.24 -4.57 -10.66
C ALA A 82 -7.91 -3.85 -10.39
N VAL A 83 -7.93 -2.53 -10.20
CA VAL A 83 -6.72 -1.73 -9.93
C VAL A 83 -6.22 -1.94 -8.50
N SER A 84 -7.11 -1.95 -7.51
CA SER A 84 -6.77 -2.12 -6.09
C SER A 84 -6.32 -3.55 -5.80
N SER A 85 -7.01 -4.56 -6.33
CA SER A 85 -6.62 -5.97 -6.25
C SER A 85 -5.27 -6.25 -6.87
N ARG A 86 -5.01 -5.71 -8.06
CA ARG A 86 -3.68 -5.83 -8.70
C ARG A 86 -2.60 -5.20 -7.82
N ALA A 87 -2.88 -4.07 -7.17
CA ALA A 87 -1.93 -3.43 -6.27
C ALA A 87 -1.66 -4.28 -5.01
N ALA A 88 -2.69 -4.87 -4.40
CA ALA A 88 -2.57 -5.79 -3.27
C ALA A 88 -1.73 -7.03 -3.64
N ARG A 89 -2.05 -7.69 -4.76
CA ARG A 89 -1.34 -8.87 -5.26
C ARG A 89 0.13 -8.62 -5.56
N LEU A 90 0.45 -7.48 -6.18
CA LEU A 90 1.85 -7.11 -6.44
C LEU A 90 2.61 -6.85 -5.14
N CYS A 91 1.98 -6.22 -4.15
CA CYS A 91 2.56 -6.01 -2.84
C CYS A 91 2.79 -7.35 -2.10
N ALA A 92 1.81 -8.24 -2.15
CA ALA A 92 1.87 -9.58 -1.59
C ALA A 92 3.01 -10.41 -2.19
N ALA A 93 3.19 -10.38 -3.52
CA ALA A 93 4.29 -11.07 -4.19
C ALA A 93 5.67 -10.61 -3.71
N ALA A 94 5.85 -9.29 -3.52
CA ALA A 94 7.09 -8.75 -2.97
C ALA A 94 7.33 -9.20 -1.51
N LEU A 95 6.29 -9.16 -0.66
CA LEU A 95 6.36 -9.61 0.73
C LEU A 95 6.66 -11.11 0.84
N ALA A 96 5.98 -11.94 0.04
CA ALA A 96 6.22 -13.37 -0.04
C ALA A 96 7.67 -13.70 -0.42
N ALA A 97 8.24 -12.94 -1.36
CA ALA A 97 9.64 -13.07 -1.75
C ALA A 97 10.61 -12.74 -0.59
N VAL A 98 10.36 -11.65 0.14
CA VAL A 98 11.17 -11.25 1.31
C VAL A 98 11.09 -12.30 2.42
N ALA A 99 9.88 -12.75 2.77
CA ALA A 99 9.66 -13.75 3.81
C ALA A 99 10.36 -15.07 3.47
N ASN A 100 10.20 -15.57 2.23
CA ASN A 100 10.89 -16.76 1.78
C ASN A 100 12.40 -16.58 1.77
N ARG A 101 12.92 -15.41 1.36
CA ARG A 101 14.37 -15.14 1.37
C ARG A 101 14.93 -15.21 2.79
N ILE A 102 14.24 -14.63 3.78
CA ILE A 102 14.65 -14.71 5.19
C ILE A 102 14.62 -16.16 5.67
N ARG A 103 13.54 -16.89 5.38
CA ARG A 103 13.38 -18.32 5.71
C ARG A 103 14.53 -19.15 5.17
N THR A 104 14.84 -19.02 3.87
CA THR A 104 15.92 -19.78 3.21
C THR A 104 17.29 -19.43 3.75
N ASN A 105 17.56 -18.14 3.98
CA ASN A 105 18.85 -17.68 4.50
C ASN A 105 19.14 -18.22 5.91
N ARG A 106 18.09 -18.47 6.69
CA ARG A 106 18.19 -19.05 8.04
C ARG A 106 18.09 -20.58 8.04
N GLY A 107 17.96 -21.23 6.88
CA GLY A 107 17.82 -22.69 6.78
C GLY A 107 16.55 -23.24 7.43
N LEU A 108 15.49 -22.43 7.53
CA LEU A 108 14.27 -22.80 8.24
C LEU A 108 13.28 -23.54 7.32
N GLN A 109 12.67 -24.60 7.85
CA GLN A 109 11.54 -25.26 7.17
C GLN A 109 10.31 -24.34 7.17
N GLN A 110 9.96 -23.81 8.35
CA GLN A 110 8.84 -22.88 8.55
C GLN A 110 9.37 -21.56 9.12
N PHE A 111 8.76 -20.44 8.74
CA PHE A 111 9.14 -19.11 9.22
C PHE A 111 7.92 -18.34 9.71
N GLN A 112 7.94 -17.90 10.97
CA GLN A 112 6.91 -17.03 11.52
C GLN A 112 7.52 -15.68 11.86
N THR A 113 6.86 -14.60 11.46
CA THR A 113 7.28 -13.24 11.81
C THR A 113 6.13 -12.25 11.75
N THR A 114 6.36 -11.06 12.28
CA THR A 114 5.41 -9.95 12.24
C THR A 114 5.89 -8.91 11.23
N VAL A 115 4.98 -8.47 10.35
CA VAL A 115 5.18 -7.36 9.42
C VAL A 115 4.46 -6.13 9.97
N ALA A 116 5.25 -5.11 10.32
CA ALA A 116 4.70 -3.81 10.67
C ALA A 116 4.27 -3.07 9.39
N VAL A 117 3.05 -2.53 9.37
CA VAL A 117 2.47 -1.85 8.20
C VAL A 117 1.99 -0.45 8.56
N ASP A 118 2.26 0.50 7.68
CA ASP A 118 1.67 1.83 7.69
C ASP A 118 1.29 2.24 6.27
N GLY A 119 0.36 3.17 6.14
CA GLY A 119 -0.16 3.67 4.86
C GLY A 119 -1.67 3.73 4.81
N THR A 120 -2.20 4.79 4.23
CA THR A 120 -3.64 5.05 4.17
C THR A 120 -4.39 4.00 3.36
N VAL A 121 -3.83 3.48 2.27
CA VAL A 121 -4.44 2.41 1.46
C VAL A 121 -4.67 1.17 2.31
N TYR A 122 -3.62 0.68 2.99
CA TYR A 122 -3.74 -0.50 3.84
C TYR A 122 -4.70 -0.29 5.02
N LYS A 123 -4.72 0.92 5.59
CA LYS A 123 -5.55 1.26 6.76
C LYS A 123 -7.03 1.48 6.43
N LYS A 124 -7.34 2.06 5.27
CA LYS A 124 -8.68 2.59 4.96
C LYS A 124 -9.40 1.84 3.84
N HIS A 125 -8.69 1.16 2.96
CA HIS A 125 -9.33 0.44 1.87
C HIS A 125 -9.99 -0.84 2.39
N PRO A 126 -11.26 -1.11 2.05
CA PRO A 126 -12.03 -2.21 2.64
C PRO A 126 -11.39 -3.59 2.36
N ASN A 127 -10.93 -3.80 1.13
CA ASN A 127 -10.50 -5.12 0.66
C ASN A 127 -8.97 -5.34 0.66
N PHE A 128 -8.17 -4.28 0.70
CA PHE A 128 -6.74 -4.35 0.35
C PHE A 128 -5.95 -5.21 1.34
N LYS A 129 -6.26 -5.08 2.63
CA LYS A 129 -5.61 -5.85 3.69
C LYS A 129 -5.87 -7.34 3.52
N ALA A 130 -7.14 -7.73 3.39
CA ALA A 130 -7.52 -9.14 3.28
C ALA A 130 -6.88 -9.79 2.06
N GLU A 131 -7.01 -9.14 0.89
CA GLU A 131 -6.44 -9.67 -0.34
C GLU A 131 -4.90 -9.79 -0.31
N LEU A 132 -4.21 -8.81 0.30
CA LEU A 132 -2.77 -8.90 0.49
C LEU A 132 -2.39 -10.11 1.37
N GLN A 133 -3.11 -10.33 2.47
CA GLN A 133 -2.85 -11.41 3.41
C GLN A 133 -3.07 -12.79 2.76
N ASP A 134 -4.20 -12.95 2.06
CA ASP A 134 -4.54 -14.18 1.36
C ASP A 134 -3.50 -14.54 0.30
N VAL A 135 -3.12 -13.56 -0.53
CA VAL A 135 -2.14 -13.79 -1.61
C VAL A 135 -0.75 -14.06 -1.06
N VAL A 136 -0.36 -13.45 0.06
CA VAL A 136 0.91 -13.79 0.73
C VAL A 136 0.90 -15.25 1.20
N GLN A 137 -0.20 -15.71 1.80
CA GLN A 137 -0.36 -17.07 2.28
C GLN A 137 -0.28 -18.09 1.13
N ASP A 138 -0.88 -17.77 -0.03
CA ASP A 138 -0.83 -18.60 -1.23
C ASP A 138 0.60 -18.67 -1.82
N LEU A 139 1.31 -17.54 -1.86
CA LEU A 139 2.64 -17.44 -2.48
C LEU A 139 3.78 -17.92 -1.57
N ALA A 140 3.59 -17.90 -0.25
CA ALA A 140 4.57 -18.30 0.74
C ALA A 140 3.95 -19.19 1.84
N PRO A 141 3.44 -20.39 1.51
CA PRO A 141 2.70 -21.23 2.46
C PRO A 141 3.56 -21.77 3.62
N GLN A 142 4.88 -21.64 3.55
CA GLN A 142 5.85 -22.00 4.61
C GLN A 142 6.17 -20.80 5.53
N CYS A 143 5.53 -19.65 5.30
CA CYS A 143 5.78 -18.40 6.02
C CYS A 143 4.47 -17.88 6.64
N THR A 144 4.37 -17.91 7.97
CA THR A 144 3.25 -17.31 8.71
C THR A 144 3.57 -15.85 9.02
N LEU A 145 2.86 -14.92 8.39
CA LEU A 145 3.06 -13.47 8.59
C LEU A 145 1.91 -12.86 9.39
N ASP A 146 2.21 -12.35 10.58
CA ASP A 146 1.28 -11.55 11.37
C ASP A 146 1.42 -10.08 10.98
N PHE A 147 0.32 -9.38 10.69
CA PHE A 147 0.39 -7.97 10.25
C PHE A 147 -0.03 -7.02 11.36
N LEU A 148 0.87 -6.11 11.75
CA LEU A 148 0.64 -5.12 12.80
C LEU A 148 0.61 -3.72 12.22
N VAL A 149 -0.51 -3.00 12.40
CA VAL A 149 -0.64 -1.62 11.93
C VAL A 149 0.09 -0.67 12.88
N SER A 150 1.00 0.15 12.36
CA SER A 150 1.64 1.21 13.15
C SER A 150 0.67 2.37 13.41
N VAL A 151 0.44 2.67 14.68
CA VAL A 151 -0.46 3.76 15.12
C VAL A 151 0.24 5.11 15.03
N ASP A 152 1.49 5.20 15.48
CA ASP A 152 2.24 6.47 15.63
C ASP A 152 3.23 6.73 14.47
N GLY A 153 3.04 6.06 13.34
CA GLY A 153 3.92 6.16 12.17
C GLY A 153 5.35 5.65 12.47
N SER A 154 6.36 6.37 11.97
CA SER A 154 7.77 6.00 12.09
C SER A 154 8.49 6.60 13.30
N GLY A 155 7.87 7.53 14.03
CA GLY A 155 8.54 8.32 15.08
C GLY A 155 9.11 7.48 16.21
N LYS A 156 8.33 6.51 16.71
CA LYS A 156 8.80 5.58 17.77
C LYS A 156 10.00 4.75 17.30
N GLY A 157 9.95 4.24 16.07
CA GLY A 157 11.05 3.48 15.48
C GLY A 157 12.32 4.32 15.33
N ALA A 158 12.17 5.56 14.84
CA ALA A 158 13.28 6.49 14.70
C ALA A 158 13.95 6.80 16.05
N ALA A 159 13.16 7.05 17.10
CA ALA A 159 13.70 7.29 18.44
C ALA A 159 14.50 6.10 18.98
N MET A 160 14.01 4.87 18.77
CA MET A 160 14.73 3.65 19.18
C MET A 160 16.05 3.48 18.43
N VAL A 161 16.07 3.75 17.12
CA VAL A 161 17.30 3.72 16.31
C VAL A 161 18.30 4.75 16.82
N THR A 162 17.85 5.99 17.09
CA THR A 162 18.71 7.05 17.66
C THR A 162 19.30 6.64 19.01
N ALA A 163 18.51 6.05 19.90
CA ALA A 163 18.99 5.60 21.21
C ALA A 163 20.09 4.52 21.09
N VAL A 164 19.92 3.55 20.17
CA VAL A 164 20.95 2.52 19.93
C VAL A 164 22.20 3.12 19.29
N ALA A 165 22.05 4.04 18.33
CA ALA A 165 23.18 4.71 17.69
C ALA A 165 24.00 5.53 18.70
N GLN A 166 23.33 6.29 19.58
CA GLN A 166 24.00 7.04 20.65
C GLN A 166 24.75 6.14 21.62
N ARG A 167 24.14 5.01 22.03
CA ARG A 167 24.80 4.05 22.91
C ARG A 167 26.05 3.46 22.27
N ASN A 168 25.96 3.06 21.00
CA ASN A 168 27.10 2.46 20.30
C ASN A 168 28.24 3.47 20.09
N ALA A 169 27.92 4.74 19.78
CA ALA A 169 28.92 5.81 19.67
C ALA A 169 29.61 6.11 21.01
N ALA A 170 28.86 6.08 22.12
CA ALA A 170 29.45 6.22 23.44
C ALA A 170 30.38 5.04 23.80
N GLN A 171 30.02 3.81 23.40
CA GLN A 171 30.86 2.63 23.62
C GLN A 171 32.13 2.64 22.76
N SER A 172 32.09 3.11 21.52
CA SER A 172 33.30 3.22 20.68
C SER A 172 34.28 4.24 21.25
N HIS A 173 33.78 5.39 21.73
CA HIS A 173 34.64 6.40 22.36
C HIS A 173 35.38 5.87 23.60
N LEU A 174 34.71 5.06 24.43
CA LEU A 174 35.35 4.46 25.60
C LEU A 174 36.45 3.45 25.23
N ILE A 175 36.30 2.75 24.10
CA ILE A 175 37.31 1.79 23.62
C ILE A 175 38.52 2.53 23.05
N ASP A 176 38.29 3.60 22.28
CA ASP A 176 39.37 4.44 21.73
C ASP A 176 40.16 5.13 22.87
N ASP A 177 39.48 5.63 23.91
CA ASP A 177 40.12 6.27 25.06
C ASP A 177 40.95 5.27 25.92
N GLU A 178 40.51 4.00 26.05
CA GLU A 178 41.27 2.94 26.75
C GLU A 178 42.52 2.49 25.95
N GLU A 179 42.46 2.45 24.62
CA GLU A 179 43.61 2.08 23.76
C GLU A 179 44.72 3.16 23.72
N ASP A 180 44.36 4.43 23.91
CA ASP A 180 45.31 5.54 24.00
C ASP A 180 46.00 5.60 25.38
N GLU A 181 45.28 5.31 26.47
CA GLU A 181 45.86 5.28 27.84
C GLU A 181 46.88 4.14 28.04
N ASP A 182 46.72 3.01 27.34
CA ASP A 182 47.65 1.87 27.39
C ASP A 182 48.91 2.10 26.54
N GLN A 183 48.87 2.99 25.54
CA GLN A 183 50.03 3.33 24.70
C GLN A 183 50.96 4.36 25.35
N ASP A 184 50.44 5.25 26.20
CA ASP A 184 51.23 6.27 26.91
C ASP A 184 51.97 5.74 28.16
N GLN A 185 51.75 4.48 28.55
CA GLN A 185 52.38 3.84 29.72
C GLN A 185 53.59 2.94 29.41
N ASN A 186 54.06 2.89 28.16
CA ASN A 186 55.20 2.05 27.71
C ASN A 186 56.32 2.88 27.07
#